data_AF-A0AA51AW83-F1
#
_entry.id   AF-A0AA51AW83-F1
#
_cell.length_a   1.000
_cell.length_b   1.000
_cell.length_c   1.000
_cell.angle_alpha   90.00
_cell.angle_beta   90.00
_cell.angle_gamma   90.00
#
_symmetry.space_group_name_H-M   'P 1'
#
loop_
_entity.id
_entity.type
_entity.pdbx_description
1 polymer ?
#
loop_
_entity_poly.entity_id
_entity_poly.type
_entity_poly.pdbx_seq_one_letter_code
_entity_poly.pdbx_strand_id
1 'polypeptide(L)'
;KMSFFGFGQTADIEIVFDDADKRKVAEVKTDDGKKEKLLLYYDGETVSGRVNVTLRKPGSKLEHQGIKVELIGQIELFYDRGNHHEFISLVKELARPGDLLQHTQYPFEFANVEKPYEVYTGANVRLRYFLRATIVRRITDVSKEVDIAVHTLCSYPDVLNSIKMEVGIEDCLHIEFEYNKSKYHLKDVIVGKIYFLL
;
A
#
# COMPACT_ATOMS: atom_id res chain seq x y z
N LYS A 1 -8.84 17.89 -11.78
CA LYS A 1 -9.79 19.00 -11.56
C LYS A 1 -9.09 20.03 -10.67
N MET A 2 -8.75 21.22 -11.19
CA MET A 2 -8.17 22.29 -10.37
C MET A 2 -9.29 22.97 -9.56
N SER A 3 -9.13 22.98 -8.23
CA SER A 3 -10.02 23.71 -7.32
C SER A 3 -9.57 25.17 -7.24
N PHE A 4 -10.45 26.08 -7.66
CA PHE A 4 -10.20 27.52 -7.78
C PHE A 4 -10.90 28.31 -6.65
N PHE A 5 -10.78 27.88 -5.39
CA PHE A 5 -11.31 28.60 -4.22
C PHE A 5 -10.41 28.46 -2.97
N GLY A 6 -9.15 28.90 -3.08
CA GLY A 6 -8.14 28.81 -2.01
C GLY A 6 -8.03 30.02 -1.06
N PHE A 7 -9.02 30.90 -0.99
CA PHE A 7 -8.97 32.09 -0.11
C PHE A 7 -9.48 31.81 1.31
N GLY A 8 -8.84 30.88 2.02
CA GLY A 8 -9.16 30.55 3.41
C GLY A 8 -7.94 30.20 4.24
N GLN A 9 -8.02 30.41 5.56
CA GLN A 9 -7.05 29.85 6.51
C GLN A 9 -6.93 28.35 6.25
N THR A 10 -5.74 27.89 5.90
CA THR A 10 -5.48 26.50 5.54
C THR A 10 -4.03 26.14 5.89
N ALA A 11 -3.77 24.84 5.99
CA ALA A 11 -2.46 24.29 6.24
C ALA A 11 -2.11 23.25 5.18
N ASP A 12 -0.82 23.03 5.01
CA ASP A 12 -0.27 21.88 4.30
C ASP A 12 0.11 20.80 5.31
N ILE A 13 -0.10 19.55 4.90
CA ILE A 13 0.23 18.37 5.69
C ILE A 13 1.34 17.62 4.96
N GLU A 14 2.38 17.27 5.70
CA GLU A 14 3.45 16.39 5.25
C GLU A 14 3.60 15.24 6.27
N ILE A 15 3.72 14.01 5.75
CA ILE A 15 3.98 12.81 6.56
C ILE A 15 5.43 12.40 6.29
N VAL A 16 6.25 12.40 7.33
CA VAL A 16 7.65 11.99 7.27
C VAL A 16 7.82 10.72 8.10
N PHE A 17 8.30 9.66 7.48
CA PHE A 17 8.56 8.39 8.15
C PHE A 17 9.91 8.41 8.86
N ASP A 18 9.99 7.73 10.01
CA ASP A 18 11.28 7.48 10.64
C ASP A 18 12.14 6.54 9.77
N ASP A 19 13.44 6.81 9.69
CA ASP A 19 14.44 6.05 8.90
C ASP A 19 14.06 5.83 7.42
N ALA A 20 13.30 6.74 6.82
CA ALA A 20 12.87 6.66 5.42
C ALA A 20 14.04 6.50 4.42
N ASP A 21 15.20 7.08 4.72
CA ASP A 21 16.43 7.01 3.93
C ASP A 21 17.13 5.65 3.99
N LYS A 22 16.92 4.89 5.07
CA LYS A 22 17.54 3.56 5.28
C LYS A 22 16.61 2.41 4.89
N ARG A 23 15.30 2.67 4.82
CA ARG A 23 14.28 1.66 4.53
C ARG A 23 14.31 1.27 3.06
N LYS A 24 14.06 -0.02 2.78
CA LYS A 24 13.95 -0.53 1.42
C LYS A 24 12.75 0.09 0.71
N VAL A 25 12.85 0.22 -0.60
CA VAL A 25 11.74 0.66 -1.47
C VAL A 25 11.33 -0.48 -2.39
N ALA A 26 10.02 -0.59 -2.64
CA ALA A 26 9.45 -1.46 -3.65
C ALA A 26 8.93 -0.63 -4.82
N GLU A 27 9.08 -1.16 -6.03
CA GLU A 27 8.51 -0.58 -7.24
C GLU A 27 7.11 -1.17 -7.45
N VAL A 28 6.08 -0.35 -7.31
CA VAL A 28 4.67 -0.77 -7.40
C VAL A 28 4.04 -0.15 -8.64
N LYS A 29 3.33 -0.97 -9.41
CA LYS A 29 2.57 -0.49 -10.57
C LYS A 29 1.28 0.18 -10.12
N THR A 30 1.01 1.37 -10.64
CA THR A 30 -0.21 2.14 -10.40
C THR A 30 -1.30 1.77 -11.42
N ASP A 31 -2.53 2.22 -11.15
CA ASP A 31 -3.70 1.98 -12.00
C ASP A 31 -3.58 2.65 -13.39
N ASP A 32 -2.85 3.76 -13.48
CA ASP A 32 -2.49 4.43 -14.74
C ASP A 32 -1.33 3.74 -15.49
N GLY A 33 -0.82 2.62 -14.97
CA GLY A 33 0.23 1.81 -15.57
C GLY A 33 1.65 2.31 -15.32
N LYS A 34 1.83 3.43 -14.61
CA LYS A 34 3.14 3.89 -14.17
C LYS A 34 3.67 3.03 -13.04
N LYS A 35 4.92 3.31 -12.66
CA LYS A 35 5.59 2.66 -11.55
C LYS A 35 6.01 3.71 -10.53
N GLU A 36 5.65 3.49 -9.29
CA GLU A 36 6.00 4.34 -8.16
C GLU A 36 6.90 3.60 -7.19
N LYS A 37 7.80 4.33 -6.53
CA LYS A 37 8.67 3.79 -5.48
C LYS A 37 8.06 4.08 -4.12
N LEU A 38 7.65 3.03 -3.42
CA LEU A 38 7.03 3.12 -2.10
C LEU A 38 7.96 2.53 -1.05
N LEU A 39 7.91 3.06 0.17
CA LEU A 39 8.60 2.46 1.31
C LEU A 39 8.05 1.06 1.56
N LEU A 40 8.93 0.07 1.67
CA LEU A 40 8.57 -1.32 1.84
C LEU A 40 8.48 -1.67 3.33
N TYR A 41 7.38 -2.34 3.68
CA TYR A 41 7.10 -2.90 4.98
C TYR A 41 6.79 -4.39 4.85
N TYR A 42 6.95 -5.09 5.96
CA TYR A 42 6.52 -6.48 6.13
C TYR A 42 5.50 -6.58 7.28
N ASP A 43 4.85 -7.73 7.36
CA ASP A 43 3.93 -8.04 8.45
C ASP A 43 4.61 -7.92 9.81
N GLY A 44 3.88 -7.43 10.81
CA GLY A 44 4.37 -7.17 12.16
C GLY A 44 5.29 -5.96 12.34
N GLU A 45 5.76 -5.30 11.27
CA GLU A 45 6.64 -4.13 11.43
C GLU A 45 5.90 -2.90 11.98
N THR A 46 6.58 -2.14 12.84
CA THR A 46 6.14 -0.81 13.31
C THR A 46 6.15 0.21 12.18
N VAL A 47 5.12 1.07 12.16
CA VAL A 47 5.02 2.23 11.27
C VAL A 47 5.01 3.50 12.11
N SER A 48 6.11 4.24 12.09
CA SER A 48 6.30 5.46 12.90
C SER A 48 6.79 6.63 12.05
N GLY A 49 6.64 7.83 12.59
CA GLY A 49 7.07 9.05 11.93
C GLY A 49 6.47 10.30 12.57
N ARG A 50 6.36 11.35 11.77
CA ARG A 50 5.80 12.65 12.18
C ARG A 50 4.88 13.22 11.13
N VAL A 51 3.80 13.84 11.59
CA VAL A 51 2.93 14.69 10.75
C VAL A 51 3.33 16.14 10.98
N ASN A 52 3.83 16.79 9.93
CA ASN A 52 4.14 18.20 9.92
C ASN A 52 2.94 18.98 9.40
N VAL A 53 2.45 19.94 10.19
CA VAL A 53 1.35 20.82 9.80
C VAL A 53 1.87 22.25 9.62
N THR A 54 1.82 22.74 8.39
CA THR A 54 2.37 24.04 8.00
C THR A 54 1.26 25.00 7.60
N LEU A 55 1.00 26.04 8.41
CA LEU A 55 0.06 27.11 8.06
C LEU A 55 0.50 27.85 6.79
N ARG A 56 -0.37 27.92 5.78
CA ARG A 56 -0.01 28.58 4.50
C ARG A 56 0.21 30.08 4.62
N LYS A 57 -0.46 30.72 5.58
CA LYS A 57 -0.31 32.14 5.87
C LYS A 57 0.36 32.30 7.23
N PRO A 58 1.62 32.80 7.29
CA PRO A 58 2.28 33.10 8.55
C PRO A 58 1.44 34.05 9.42
N GLY A 59 1.38 33.77 10.72
CA GLY A 59 0.58 34.55 11.68
C GLY A 59 -0.94 34.38 11.56
N SER A 60 -1.43 33.49 10.68
CA SER A 60 -2.84 33.11 10.66
C SER A 60 -3.15 32.04 11.71
N LYS A 61 -4.34 32.11 12.31
CA LYS A 61 -4.88 31.04 13.15
C LYS A 61 -5.62 30.03 12.26
N LEU A 62 -5.55 28.74 12.58
CA LEU A 62 -6.37 27.69 11.98
C LEU A 62 -7.17 26.97 13.06
N GLU A 63 -8.50 27.12 13.02
CA GLU A 63 -9.42 26.38 13.88
C GLU A 63 -9.63 24.95 13.34
N HIS A 64 -9.50 23.94 14.21
CA HIS A 64 -9.72 22.54 13.88
C HIS A 64 -10.51 21.80 14.97
N GLN A 65 -11.22 20.75 14.58
CA GLN A 65 -11.97 19.85 15.46
C GLN A 65 -11.17 18.58 15.82
N GLY A 66 -9.86 18.63 15.60
CA GLY A 66 -8.93 17.56 15.92
C GLY A 66 -7.97 17.32 14.77
N ILE A 67 -6.82 16.74 15.09
CA ILE A 67 -5.85 16.27 14.10
C ILE A 67 -5.62 14.81 14.39
N LYS A 68 -5.69 13.97 13.37
CA LYS A 68 -5.46 12.53 13.48
C LYS A 68 -4.57 12.03 12.37
N VAL A 69 -3.95 10.89 12.60
CA VAL A 69 -3.33 10.07 11.56
C VAL A 69 -3.91 8.67 11.63
N GLU A 70 -4.15 8.10 10.47
CA GLU A 70 -4.74 6.78 10.31
C GLU A 70 -3.78 5.92 9.49
N LEU A 71 -3.60 4.66 9.85
CA LEU A 71 -2.98 3.65 9.00
C LEU A 71 -4.09 2.71 8.51
N ILE A 72 -4.28 2.70 7.20
CA ILE A 72 -5.41 2.03 6.57
C ILE A 72 -4.85 1.02 5.56
N GLY A 73 -5.44 -0.17 5.55
CA GLY A 73 -5.27 -1.16 4.51
C GLY A 73 -6.64 -1.55 4.02
N GLN A 74 -6.86 -1.41 2.72
CA GLN A 74 -8.17 -1.57 2.12
C GLN A 74 -8.11 -2.26 0.76
N ILE A 75 -9.24 -2.86 0.40
CA ILE A 75 -9.51 -3.40 -0.93
C ILE A 75 -10.47 -2.44 -1.64
N GLU A 76 -10.07 -2.00 -2.83
CA GLU A 76 -10.85 -1.13 -3.72
C GLU A 76 -11.31 -1.96 -4.92
N LEU A 77 -12.62 -2.00 -5.15
CA LEU A 77 -13.21 -2.67 -6.30
C LEU A 77 -13.57 -1.63 -7.35
N PHE A 78 -13.03 -1.73 -8.56
CA PHE A 78 -13.20 -0.66 -9.57
C PHE A 78 -14.61 -0.60 -10.17
N TYR A 79 -15.39 -1.68 -10.06
CA TYR A 79 -16.80 -1.69 -10.42
C TYR A 79 -17.70 -1.09 -9.33
N ASP A 80 -17.20 -0.92 -8.10
CA ASP A 80 -17.90 -0.36 -6.94
C ASP A 80 -17.01 0.67 -6.21
N ARG A 81 -16.58 1.71 -6.94
CA ARG A 81 -15.56 2.68 -6.47
C ARG A 81 -15.93 3.43 -5.18
N GLY A 82 -17.20 3.45 -4.80
CA GLY A 82 -17.66 4.11 -3.58
C GLY A 82 -17.55 3.26 -2.32
N ASN A 83 -17.28 1.97 -2.47
CA ASN A 83 -17.31 0.99 -1.39
C ASN A 83 -15.90 0.43 -1.15
N HIS A 84 -15.20 1.04 -0.20
CA HIS A 84 -13.88 0.57 0.23
C HIS A 84 -14.02 -0.46 1.34
N HIS A 85 -13.38 -1.60 1.18
CA HIS A 85 -13.35 -2.63 2.21
C HIS A 85 -12.06 -2.50 3.03
N GLU A 86 -12.13 -1.76 4.13
CA GLU A 86 -11.03 -1.66 5.09
C GLU A 86 -10.90 -2.98 5.87
N PHE A 87 -9.72 -3.60 5.81
CA PHE A 87 -9.38 -4.77 6.61
C PHE A 87 -8.41 -4.43 7.76
N ILE A 88 -7.77 -3.26 7.70
CA ILE A 88 -7.07 -2.64 8.83
C ILE A 88 -7.37 -1.15 8.85
N SER A 89 -7.66 -0.63 10.04
CA SER A 89 -7.96 0.78 10.29
C SER A 89 -7.48 1.13 11.69
N LEU A 90 -6.27 1.69 11.79
CA LEU A 90 -5.68 2.13 13.06
C LEU A 90 -5.68 3.65 13.10
N VAL A 91 -6.11 4.24 14.22
CA VAL A 91 -6.23 5.70 14.36
C VAL A 91 -5.40 6.17 15.56
N LYS A 92 -4.67 7.27 15.37
CA LYS A 92 -3.99 8.00 16.46
C LYS A 92 -4.40 9.46 16.43
N GLU A 93 -5.03 9.91 17.51
CA GLU A 93 -5.31 11.33 17.73
C GLU A 93 -4.01 12.07 18.06
N LEU A 94 -3.71 13.09 17.26
CA LEU A 94 -2.49 13.91 17.37
C LEU A 94 -2.75 15.22 18.12
N ALA A 95 -3.96 15.78 17.98
CA ALA A 95 -4.39 16.96 18.70
C ALA A 95 -5.90 16.94 18.95
N ARG A 96 -6.32 17.42 20.12
CA ARG A 96 -7.72 17.71 20.45
C ARG A 96 -8.25 18.90 19.64
N PRO A 97 -9.58 19.13 19.57
CA PRO A 97 -10.12 20.36 19.02
C PRO A 97 -9.46 21.62 19.60
N GLY A 98 -9.13 22.58 18.74
CA GLY A 98 -8.41 23.78 19.17
C GLY A 98 -7.94 24.65 18.01
N ASP A 99 -6.98 25.52 18.35
CA ASP A 99 -6.43 26.53 17.46
C ASP A 99 -4.95 26.24 17.19
N LEU A 100 -4.60 26.11 15.91
CA LEU A 100 -3.22 26.07 15.48
C LEU A 100 -2.74 27.48 15.15
N LEU A 101 -1.80 28.00 15.94
CA LEU A 101 -1.26 29.35 15.80
C LEU A 101 0.09 29.39 15.05
N GLN A 102 0.79 28.27 15.00
CA GLN A 102 2.11 28.14 14.40
C GLN A 102 2.31 26.75 13.78
N HIS A 103 3.34 26.63 12.96
CA HIS A 103 3.79 25.34 12.43
C HIS A 103 4.05 24.36 13.58
N THR A 104 3.50 23.16 13.48
CA THR A 104 3.58 22.16 14.56
C THR A 104 3.84 20.77 13.97
N GLN A 105 4.63 19.97 14.69
CA GLN A 105 4.95 18.60 14.33
C GLN A 105 4.36 17.66 15.37
N TYR A 106 3.74 16.58 14.90
CA TYR A 106 3.09 15.58 15.75
C TYR A 106 3.72 14.20 15.50
N PRO A 107 4.44 13.62 16.47
CA PRO A 107 4.96 12.27 16.33
C PRO A 107 3.83 11.24 16.37
N PHE A 108 3.97 10.17 15.59
CA PHE A 108 3.06 9.04 15.62
C PHE A 108 3.85 7.72 15.60
N GLU A 109 3.20 6.67 16.09
CA GLU A 109 3.72 5.31 16.07
C GLU A 109 2.54 4.35 16.14
N PHE A 110 2.52 3.42 15.20
CA PHE A 110 1.71 2.22 15.19
C PHE A 110 2.65 1.02 15.36
N ALA A 111 2.70 0.45 16.56
CA ALA A 111 3.59 -0.67 16.87
C ALA A 111 2.98 -2.01 16.42
N ASN A 112 3.83 -2.96 16.01
CA ASN A 112 3.45 -4.34 15.72
C ASN A 112 2.24 -4.48 14.78
N VAL A 113 2.24 -3.75 13.66
CA VAL A 113 1.07 -3.65 12.78
C VAL A 113 0.90 -4.94 11.96
N GLU A 114 -0.27 -5.56 12.05
CA GLU A 114 -0.66 -6.67 11.17
C GLU A 114 -0.89 -6.18 9.73
N LYS A 115 -0.19 -6.79 8.77
CA LYS A 115 -0.26 -6.49 7.34
C LYS A 115 -0.34 -7.82 6.57
N PRO A 116 -1.48 -8.55 6.70
CA PRO A 116 -1.57 -9.95 6.28
C PRO A 116 -1.53 -10.16 4.76
N TYR A 117 -1.68 -9.10 3.96
CA TYR A 117 -1.78 -9.20 2.51
C TYR A 117 -0.73 -8.35 1.80
N GLU A 118 -0.13 -8.88 0.73
CA GLU A 118 0.75 -8.14 -0.18
C GLU A 118 -0.02 -7.12 -1.01
N VAL A 119 0.58 -5.95 -1.25
CA VAL A 119 -0.02 -4.92 -2.11
C VAL A 119 -0.23 -5.44 -3.53
N TYR A 120 -1.36 -5.07 -4.12
CA TYR A 120 -1.73 -5.56 -5.44
C TYR A 120 -2.49 -4.49 -6.23
N THR A 121 -2.09 -4.30 -7.49
CA THR A 121 -2.81 -3.45 -8.45
C THR A 121 -3.19 -4.30 -9.64
N GLY A 122 -4.45 -4.71 -9.70
CA GLY A 122 -5.01 -5.51 -10.78
C GLY A 122 -5.89 -4.71 -11.74
N ALA A 123 -6.57 -5.42 -12.63
CA ALA A 123 -7.48 -4.82 -13.60
C ALA A 123 -8.81 -4.35 -13.00
N ASN A 124 -9.31 -5.03 -11.96
CA ASN A 124 -10.63 -4.79 -11.36
C ASN A 124 -10.57 -4.53 -9.85
N VAL A 125 -9.41 -4.74 -9.23
CA VAL A 125 -9.21 -4.67 -7.78
C VAL A 125 -7.85 -4.08 -7.46
N ARG A 126 -7.79 -3.27 -6.40
CA ARG A 126 -6.56 -2.77 -5.80
C ARG A 126 -6.56 -3.08 -4.31
N LEU A 127 -5.46 -3.62 -3.81
CA LEU A 127 -5.18 -3.77 -2.38
C LEU A 127 -3.99 -2.86 -2.05
N ARG A 128 -4.21 -1.89 -1.18
CA ARG A 128 -3.19 -0.89 -0.81
C ARG A 128 -3.17 -0.63 0.69
N TYR A 129 -2.03 -0.13 1.17
CA TYR A 129 -1.86 0.41 2.52
C TYR A 129 -1.37 1.84 2.43
N PHE A 130 -1.88 2.72 3.28
CA PHE A 130 -1.48 4.12 3.31
C PHE A 130 -1.67 4.73 4.69
N LEU A 131 -0.89 5.78 4.97
CA LEU A 131 -1.23 6.69 6.06
C LEU A 131 -2.09 7.83 5.54
N ARG A 132 -3.12 8.17 6.30
CA ARG A 132 -3.95 9.35 6.08
C ARG A 132 -3.88 10.26 7.29
N ALA A 133 -3.21 11.40 7.14
CA ALA A 133 -3.23 12.47 8.14
C ALA A 133 -4.37 13.45 7.81
N THR A 134 -5.20 13.77 8.80
CA THR A 134 -6.41 14.57 8.62
C THR A 134 -6.49 15.64 9.69
N ILE A 135 -6.66 16.89 9.26
CA ILE A 135 -7.07 18.03 10.09
C ILE A 135 -8.57 18.18 9.90
N VAL A 136 -9.32 17.85 10.94
CA VAL A 136 -10.79 17.92 10.92
C VAL A 136 -11.22 19.37 11.05
N ARG A 137 -12.09 19.85 10.17
CA ARG A 137 -12.57 21.24 10.16
C ARG A 137 -14.08 21.30 10.10
N ARG A 138 -14.64 22.47 10.43
CA ARG A 138 -16.10 22.67 10.42
C ARG A 138 -16.73 22.51 9.03
N ILE A 139 -16.01 22.90 7.97
CA ILE A 139 -16.56 22.96 6.60
C ILE A 139 -15.98 21.82 5.74
N THR A 140 -14.66 21.77 5.62
CA THR A 140 -13.99 20.76 4.78
C THR A 140 -12.66 20.39 5.41
N ASP A 141 -12.49 19.11 5.67
CA ASP A 141 -11.26 18.55 6.22
C ASP A 141 -10.09 18.73 5.25
N VAL A 142 -8.90 18.86 5.81
CA VAL A 142 -7.66 18.83 5.04
C VAL A 142 -7.01 17.48 5.31
N SER A 143 -6.79 16.68 4.28
CA SER A 143 -6.15 15.39 4.41
C SER A 143 -4.98 15.22 3.44
N LYS A 144 -4.02 14.38 3.85
CA LYS A 144 -2.91 13.94 3.01
C LYS A 144 -2.75 12.44 3.18
N GLU A 145 -2.67 11.75 2.05
CA GLU A 145 -2.38 10.32 1.99
C GLU A 145 -0.96 10.08 1.48
N VAL A 146 -0.30 9.07 2.04
CA VAL A 146 0.98 8.55 1.54
C VAL A 146 0.92 7.02 1.55
N ASP A 147 1.06 6.43 0.37
CA ASP A 147 1.07 4.98 0.17
C ASP A 147 2.37 4.33 0.69
N ILE A 148 2.24 3.11 1.21
CA ILE A 148 3.35 2.22 1.54
C ILE A 148 3.16 0.87 0.82
N ALA A 149 4.27 0.19 0.53
CA ALA A 149 4.23 -1.16 -0.02
C ALA A 149 4.35 -2.20 1.10
N VAL A 150 3.61 -3.30 0.95
CA VAL A 150 3.71 -4.49 1.80
C VAL A 150 4.01 -5.68 0.92
N HIS A 151 5.06 -6.45 1.23
CA HIS A 151 5.30 -7.76 0.62
C HIS A 151 5.08 -8.88 1.64
N THR A 152 4.60 -10.02 1.16
CA THR A 152 4.47 -11.24 1.94
C THR A 152 5.57 -12.22 1.54
N LEU A 153 6.37 -12.65 2.52
CA LEU A 153 7.41 -13.64 2.27
C LEU A 153 6.87 -15.04 2.51
N CYS A 154 7.08 -15.92 1.52
CA CYS A 154 6.74 -17.34 1.64
C CYS A 154 8.01 -18.17 1.53
N SER A 155 8.10 -19.22 2.34
CA SER A 155 9.11 -20.28 2.19
C SER A 155 8.39 -21.57 1.88
N TYR A 156 8.81 -22.23 0.81
CA TYR A 156 8.35 -23.57 0.45
C TYR A 156 9.55 -24.51 0.54
N PRO A 157 9.36 -25.74 1.05
CA PRO A 157 10.43 -26.72 1.01
C PRO A 157 10.78 -27.03 -0.45
N ASP A 158 12.06 -27.28 -0.71
CA ASP A 158 12.59 -27.70 -2.03
C ASP A 158 12.20 -29.15 -2.34
N VAL A 159 10.91 -29.45 -2.32
CA VAL A 159 10.40 -30.76 -2.72
C VAL A 159 10.32 -30.79 -4.24
N LEU A 160 11.21 -31.58 -4.84
CA LEU A 160 11.24 -31.84 -6.27
C LEU A 160 10.12 -32.83 -6.64
N ASN A 161 8.88 -32.35 -6.64
CA ASN A 161 7.78 -33.07 -7.26
C ASN A 161 7.69 -32.62 -8.72
N SER A 162 8.22 -33.44 -9.63
CA SER A 162 8.07 -33.22 -11.06
C SER A 162 6.58 -33.23 -11.41
N ILE A 163 6.09 -32.19 -12.09
CA ILE A 163 4.75 -32.19 -12.67
C ILE A 163 4.85 -32.80 -14.06
N LYS A 164 3.99 -33.75 -14.37
CA LYS A 164 3.76 -34.24 -15.73
C LYS A 164 2.36 -33.86 -16.17
N MET A 165 2.24 -33.40 -17.41
CA MET A 165 0.97 -33.11 -18.06
C MET A 165 1.02 -33.66 -19.48
N GLU A 166 -0.04 -34.32 -19.91
CA GLU A 166 -0.13 -34.91 -21.23
C GLU A 166 -1.23 -34.23 -22.04
N VAL A 167 -0.99 -34.04 -23.33
CA VAL A 167 -1.99 -33.59 -24.28
C VAL A 167 -1.91 -34.46 -25.52
N GLY A 168 -3.06 -34.91 -26.01
CA GLY A 168 -3.09 -35.67 -27.24
C GLY A 168 -4.15 -36.73 -27.33
N ILE A 169 -4.07 -37.47 -28.43
CA ILE A 169 -4.81 -38.70 -28.69
C ILE A 169 -3.76 -39.77 -28.97
N GLU A 170 -3.86 -40.87 -28.24
CA GLU A 170 -3.04 -42.08 -28.42
C GLU A 170 -3.08 -42.54 -29.89
N ASP A 171 -1.96 -43.03 -30.41
CA ASP A 171 -1.78 -43.47 -31.80
C ASP A 171 -1.98 -42.38 -32.89
N CYS A 172 -1.98 -41.09 -32.52
CA CYS A 172 -2.06 -39.97 -33.48
C CYS A 172 -1.04 -38.87 -33.17
N LEU A 173 -1.21 -38.23 -32.01
CA LEU A 173 -0.31 -37.18 -31.53
C LEU A 173 -0.46 -37.13 -30.02
N HIS A 174 0.55 -37.62 -29.30
CA HIS A 174 0.60 -37.61 -27.84
C HIS A 174 1.88 -36.94 -27.37
N ILE A 175 1.76 -35.87 -26.60
CA ILE A 175 2.88 -35.07 -26.10
C ILE A 175 2.81 -35.02 -24.58
N GLU A 176 3.92 -35.35 -23.93
CA GLU A 176 4.09 -35.18 -22.48
C GLU A 176 4.99 -33.96 -22.19
N PHE A 177 4.53 -33.10 -21.29
CA PHE A 177 5.28 -32.00 -20.69
C PHE A 177 5.67 -32.38 -19.27
N GLU A 178 6.96 -32.32 -18.98
CA GLU A 178 7.49 -32.53 -17.63
C GLU A 178 8.13 -31.23 -17.12
N TYR A 179 7.77 -30.78 -15.91
CA TYR A 179 8.37 -29.63 -15.23
C TYR A 179 8.93 -30.03 -13.87
N ASN A 180 9.98 -29.36 -13.42
CA ASN A 180 10.72 -29.71 -12.22
C ASN A 180 10.03 -29.37 -10.89
N LYS A 181 9.15 -28.35 -10.87
CA LYS A 181 8.45 -27.90 -9.65
C LYS A 181 7.01 -27.47 -9.95
N SER A 182 6.17 -27.49 -8.91
CA SER A 182 4.81 -26.93 -8.92
C SER A 182 4.69 -25.53 -8.32
N LYS A 183 5.76 -25.04 -7.69
CA LYS A 183 5.84 -23.73 -7.04
C LYS A 183 7.17 -23.09 -7.40
N TYR A 184 7.13 -21.82 -7.78
CA TYR A 184 8.28 -21.04 -8.20
C TYR A 184 8.27 -19.70 -7.47
N HIS A 185 9.42 -19.21 -7.05
CA HIS A 185 9.54 -17.82 -6.61
C HIS A 185 9.63 -16.89 -7.83
N LEU A 186 9.43 -15.59 -7.62
CA LEU A 186 9.34 -14.58 -8.71
C LEU A 186 10.62 -14.39 -9.55
N LYS A 187 11.72 -15.05 -9.17
CA LYS A 187 13.02 -15.01 -9.87
C LYS A 187 13.53 -16.42 -10.22
N ASP A 188 12.66 -17.42 -10.11
CA ASP A 188 13.03 -18.82 -10.35
C ASP A 188 13.04 -19.11 -11.86
N VAL A 189 13.51 -20.31 -12.21
CA VAL A 189 13.55 -20.80 -13.58
C VAL A 189 12.70 -22.05 -13.69
N ILE A 190 11.82 -22.08 -14.70
CA ILE A 190 11.05 -23.27 -15.05
C ILE A 190 11.96 -24.18 -15.87
N VAL A 191 12.26 -25.37 -15.35
CA VAL A 191 13.08 -26.38 -16.03
C VAL A 191 12.18 -27.56 -16.38
N GLY A 192 12.20 -27.98 -17.64
CA GLY A 192 11.33 -29.05 -18.10
C GLY A 192 11.81 -29.74 -19.36
N LYS A 193 11.05 -30.76 -19.77
CA LYS A 193 11.27 -31.56 -20.98
C LYS A 193 9.94 -31.76 -21.70
N ILE A 194 10.03 -31.94 -23.01
CA ILE A 194 8.90 -32.27 -23.88
C ILE A 194 9.21 -33.62 -24.51
N TYR A 195 8.31 -34.59 -24.33
CA TYR A 195 8.40 -35.92 -24.93
C TYR A 195 7.34 -36.05 -26.02
N PHE A 196 7.75 -36.49 -27.20
CA PHE A 196 6.86 -36.85 -28.29
C PHE A 196 6.62 -38.36 -28.22
N LEU A 197 5.41 -38.75 -27.84
CA LEU A 197 4.94 -40.12 -27.74
C LEU A 197 4.17 -40.39 -29.05
N LEU A 198 4.84 -41.07 -29.99
CA LEU A 198 4.23 -41.46 -31.27
C LEU A 198 3.34 -42.68 -31.10
#